data_AF-A0A1G1E504-F1
#
_entry.id   AF-A0A1G1E504-F1
#
_cell.length_a   1.000
_cell.length_b   1.000
_cell.length_c   1.000
_cell.angle_alpha   90.00
_cell.angle_beta   90.00
_cell.angle_gamma   90.00
#
_symmetry.space_group_name_H-M   'P 1'
#
loop_
_entity.id
_entity.type
_entity.pdbx_description
1 polymer ?
#
loop_
_entity_poly.entity_id
_entity_poly.type
_entity_poly.pdbx_seq_one_letter_code
_entity_poly.pdbx_strand_id
1 'polypeptide(L)'
;MVDRLFQKYPGQIRLVLYHMPWSPKSSQAAEASLCAGQEGKFWEYHELLFDYQEQWPGTPHPEEYFIGYAKLLGLDQQKFRTCLDSQEMRDKVSQDKSYGKSININTTPTIFVNDSRIVGDEPIEKYERAIEQELRRSG
;
A
#
# COMPACT_ATOMS: atom_id res chain seq x y z
N MET A 1 13.10 2.67 2.14
CA MET A 1 13.17 3.99 1.45
C MET A 1 12.30 5.02 2.17
N VAL A 2 10.99 4.75 2.30
CA VAL A 2 10.00 5.65 2.90
C VAL A 2 10.40 6.13 4.30
N ASP A 3 10.88 5.25 5.18
CA ASP A 3 11.29 5.64 6.54
C ASP A 3 12.41 6.67 6.56
N ARG A 4 13.37 6.55 5.63
CA ARG A 4 14.46 7.53 5.50
C ARG A 4 13.94 8.90 5.09
N LEU A 5 12.91 8.96 4.24
CA LEU A 5 12.27 10.22 3.86
C LEU A 5 11.53 10.83 5.05
N PHE A 6 10.80 10.03 5.84
CA PHE A 6 10.12 10.53 7.05
C PHE A 6 11.09 11.01 8.14
N GLN A 7 12.23 10.33 8.30
CA GLN A 7 13.30 10.77 9.21
C GLN A 7 13.93 12.08 8.75
N LYS A 8 14.14 12.26 7.44
CA LYS A 8 14.76 13.46 6.87
C LYS A 8 13.81 14.67 6.83
N TYR A 9 12.52 14.45 6.60
CA TYR A 9 11.51 15.51 6.47
C TYR A 9 10.40 15.38 7.53
N PRO A 10 10.74 15.42 8.83
CA PRO A 10 9.78 15.18 9.91
C PRO A 10 8.68 16.24 9.89
N GLY A 11 7.42 15.80 9.89
CA GLY A 11 6.24 16.68 9.88
C GLY A 11 6.01 17.46 8.57
N GLN A 12 6.87 17.29 7.57
CA GLN A 12 6.81 18.05 6.31
C GLN A 12 6.20 17.22 5.16
N ILE A 13 6.13 15.91 5.31
CA ILE A 13 5.57 15.00 4.29
C ILE A 13 4.49 14.10 4.88
N ARG A 14 3.56 13.68 4.03
CA ARG A 14 2.51 12.71 4.36
C ARG A 14 2.46 11.66 3.26
N LEU A 15 2.42 10.39 3.64
CA LEU A 15 2.24 9.29 2.70
C LEU A 15 0.77 8.94 2.57
N VAL A 16 0.32 8.77 1.33
CA VAL A 16 -0.99 8.22 0.97
C VAL A 16 -0.76 7.10 -0.02
N LEU A 17 -1.32 5.93 0.27
CA LEU A 17 -1.25 4.78 -0.62
C LEU A 17 -2.58 4.61 -1.36
N TYR A 18 -2.49 4.34 -2.66
CA TYR A 18 -3.61 3.89 -3.48
C TYR A 18 -3.27 2.51 -4.04
N HIS A 19 -4.21 1.57 -3.94
CA HIS A 19 -3.99 0.21 -4.43
C HIS A 19 -4.10 0.10 -5.96
N MET A 20 -3.09 -0.51 -6.59
CA MET A 20 -3.06 -0.80 -8.03
C MET A 20 -2.76 -2.29 -8.29
N PRO A 21 -3.63 -3.23 -7.86
CA PRO A 21 -3.39 -4.65 -8.04
C PRO A 21 -3.55 -5.10 -9.50
N TRP A 22 -2.70 -6.04 -9.94
CA TRP A 22 -2.66 -6.55 -11.32
C TRP A 22 -3.22 -7.97 -11.48
N SER A 23 -3.57 -8.62 -10.38
CA SER A 23 -4.09 -10.00 -10.33
C SER A 23 -5.14 -10.16 -9.23
N PRO A 24 -6.01 -11.19 -9.28
CA PRO A 24 -6.95 -11.47 -8.19
C PRO A 24 -6.28 -11.61 -6.82
N LYS A 25 -5.12 -12.29 -6.76
CA LYS A 25 -4.37 -12.47 -5.50
C LYS A 25 -3.79 -11.16 -4.96
N SER A 26 -3.31 -10.28 -5.84
CA SER A 26 -2.87 -8.94 -5.41
C SER A 26 -4.03 -8.03 -4.99
N SER A 27 -5.24 -8.22 -5.55
CA SER A 27 -6.44 -7.56 -5.03
C SER A 27 -6.77 -8.03 -3.62
N GLN A 28 -6.77 -9.35 -3.38
CA GLN A 28 -7.00 -9.89 -2.03
C GLN A 28 -5.93 -9.44 -1.03
N ALA A 29 -4.66 -9.35 -1.44
CA ALA A 29 -3.60 -8.80 -0.59
C ALA A 29 -3.85 -7.32 -0.23
N ALA A 30 -4.32 -6.51 -1.19
CA ALA A 30 -4.71 -5.13 -0.94
C ALA A 30 -5.89 -5.04 0.05
N GLU A 31 -6.94 -5.84 -0.17
CA GLU A 31 -8.11 -5.94 0.73
C GLU A 31 -7.68 -6.33 2.15
N ALA A 32 -6.79 -7.31 2.27
CA ALA A 32 -6.22 -7.76 3.54
C ALA A 32 -5.48 -6.64 4.29
N SER A 33 -4.69 -5.81 3.58
CA SER A 33 -4.03 -4.65 4.18
C SER A 33 -5.03 -3.61 4.69
N LEU A 34 -6.11 -3.34 3.95
CA LEU A 34 -7.18 -2.44 4.39
C LEU A 34 -7.92 -2.98 5.62
N CYS A 35 -8.13 -4.29 5.70
CA CYS A 35 -8.72 -4.94 6.87
C CYS A 35 -7.85 -4.77 8.11
N ALA A 36 -6.53 -4.95 7.99
CA ALA A 36 -5.62 -4.65 9.09
C ALA A 36 -5.65 -3.16 9.48
N GLY A 37 -5.88 -2.28 8.50
CA GLY A 37 -6.08 -0.86 8.72
C GLY A 37 -7.30 -0.52 9.60
N GLN A 38 -8.35 -1.35 9.60
CA GLN A 38 -9.51 -1.15 10.49
C GLN A 38 -9.13 -1.27 11.97
N GLU A 39 -8.05 -1.98 12.29
CA GLU A 39 -7.50 -2.13 13.64
C GLU A 39 -6.19 -1.36 13.83
N GLY A 40 -5.88 -0.41 12.93
CA GLY A 40 -4.73 0.48 13.06
C GLY A 40 -3.38 -0.14 12.68
N LYS A 41 -3.38 -1.28 11.97
CA LYS A 41 -2.18 -2.05 11.60
C LYS A 41 -1.92 -2.10 10.09
N PHE A 42 -2.37 -1.08 9.37
CA PHE A 42 -2.23 -1.04 7.91
C PHE A 42 -0.77 -1.18 7.45
N TRP A 43 0.14 -0.36 8.00
CA TRP A 43 1.53 -0.31 7.54
C TRP A 43 2.30 -1.56 7.94
N GLU A 44 2.14 -2.03 9.17
CA GLU A 44 2.78 -3.27 9.62
C GLU A 44 2.28 -4.48 8.81
N TYR A 45 1.00 -4.53 8.47
CA TYR A 45 0.46 -5.60 7.63
C TYR A 45 0.94 -5.48 6.18
N HIS A 46 1.02 -4.26 5.65
CA HIS A 46 1.58 -4.01 4.33
C HIS A 46 3.04 -4.50 4.24
N GLU A 47 3.87 -4.22 5.24
CA GLU A 47 5.24 -4.74 5.32
C GLU A 47 5.26 -6.27 5.32
N LEU A 48 4.43 -6.94 6.13
CA LEU A 48 4.34 -8.41 6.13
C LEU A 48 4.01 -9.01 4.75
N LEU A 49 3.15 -8.35 3.97
CA LEU A 49 2.81 -8.82 2.62
C LEU A 49 4.03 -8.83 1.69
N PHE A 50 4.95 -7.87 1.86
CA PHE A 50 6.21 -7.78 1.11
C PHE A 50 7.29 -8.72 1.67
N ASP A 51 7.46 -8.76 2.99
CA ASP A 51 8.44 -9.62 3.66
C ASP A 51 8.21 -11.12 3.35
N TYR A 52 6.94 -11.51 3.21
CA TYR A 52 6.53 -12.88 2.90
C TYR A 52 5.92 -13.01 1.49
N GLN A 53 6.28 -12.12 0.57
CA GLN A 53 5.70 -12.08 -0.77
C GLN A 53 5.88 -13.38 -1.57
N GLU A 54 6.89 -14.18 -1.26
CA GLU A 54 7.14 -15.44 -1.98
C GLU A 54 6.14 -16.56 -1.61
N GLN A 55 5.42 -16.45 -0.49
CA GLN A 55 4.63 -17.56 0.07
C GLN A 55 3.23 -17.71 -0.55
N TRP A 56 2.58 -16.58 -0.86
CA TRP A 56 1.16 -16.55 -1.19
C TRP A 56 0.79 -16.42 -2.69
N PRO A 57 1.62 -15.86 -3.60
CA PRO A 57 1.21 -15.70 -5.00
C PRO A 57 1.04 -17.03 -5.74
N GLY A 58 1.78 -18.07 -5.36
CA GLY A 58 1.76 -19.39 -6.00
C GLY A 58 0.71 -20.37 -5.46
N THR A 59 0.12 -20.12 -4.30
CA THR A 59 -0.82 -21.06 -3.64
C THR A 59 -2.25 -20.92 -4.16
N PRO A 60 -3.07 -21.99 -4.16
CA PRO A 60 -4.51 -21.90 -4.40
C PRO A 60 -5.27 -21.13 -3.30
N HIS A 61 -4.71 -21.06 -2.08
CA HIS A 61 -5.36 -20.50 -0.89
C HIS A 61 -4.53 -19.38 -0.24
N PRO A 62 -4.31 -18.23 -0.91
CA PRO A 62 -3.55 -17.12 -0.35
C PRO A 62 -4.19 -16.51 0.92
N GLU A 63 -5.50 -16.62 1.08
CA GLU A 63 -6.26 -16.14 2.24
C GLU A 63 -5.76 -16.73 3.56
N GLU A 64 -5.29 -17.98 3.57
CA GLU A 64 -4.76 -18.61 4.78
C GLU A 64 -3.50 -17.91 5.29
N TYR A 65 -2.63 -17.48 4.37
CA TYR A 65 -1.46 -16.66 4.70
C TYR A 65 -1.88 -15.29 5.23
N PHE A 66 -2.85 -14.65 4.59
CA PHE A 66 -3.33 -13.33 5.00
C PHE A 66 -3.92 -13.35 6.42
N ILE A 67 -4.71 -14.37 6.75
CA ILE A 67 -5.23 -14.54 8.12
C ILE A 67 -4.10 -14.89 9.10
N GLY A 68 -3.10 -15.67 8.65
CA GLY A 68 -1.88 -15.95 9.41
C GLY A 68 -1.13 -14.67 9.80
N TYR A 69 -0.96 -13.74 8.85
CA TYR A 69 -0.33 -12.44 9.10
C TYR A 69 -1.13 -11.58 10.07
N ALA A 70 -2.46 -11.60 9.95
CA ALA A 70 -3.34 -10.90 10.90
C ALA A 70 -3.13 -11.43 12.33
N LYS A 71 -3.03 -12.75 12.48
CA LYS A 71 -2.74 -13.39 13.76
C LYS A 71 -1.36 -13.00 14.31
N LEU A 72 -0.33 -12.92 13.47
CA LEU A 72 1.03 -12.50 13.88
C LEU A 72 1.03 -11.07 14.45
N LEU A 73 0.20 -10.18 13.91
CA LEU A 73 0.04 -8.82 14.41
C LEU A 73 -0.94 -8.68 15.58
N GLY A 74 -1.50 -9.79 16.08
CA GLY A 74 -2.45 -9.78 17.19
C GLY A 74 -3.82 -9.20 16.84
N LEU A 75 -4.19 -9.21 15.55
CA LEU A 75 -5.51 -8.74 15.09
C LEU A 75 -6.62 -9.72 15.44
N ASP A 76 -7.85 -9.22 15.53
CA ASP A 76 -9.03 -10.06 15.74
C ASP A 76 -9.31 -10.85 14.45
N GLN A 77 -8.99 -12.14 14.48
CA GLN A 77 -9.11 -13.01 13.31
C GLN A 77 -10.56 -13.14 12.81
N GLN A 78 -11.55 -13.02 13.69
CA GLN A 78 -12.95 -13.11 13.28
C GLN A 78 -13.36 -11.84 12.53
N LYS A 79 -13.03 -10.67 13.07
CA LYS A 79 -13.26 -9.39 12.37
C LYS A 79 -12.49 -9.31 11.06
N PHE A 80 -11.25 -9.76 11.06
CA PHE A 80 -10.40 -9.76 9.87
C PHE A 80 -11.00 -10.61 8.75
N ARG A 81 -11.45 -11.85 9.06
CA ARG A 81 -12.13 -12.72 8.09
C ARG A 81 -13.39 -12.07 7.53
N THR A 82 -14.25 -11.53 8.41
CA THR A 82 -15.47 -10.83 7.98
C THR A 82 -15.16 -9.63 7.09
N CYS A 83 -14.10 -8.88 7.39
CA CYS A 83 -13.66 -7.77 6.56
C CYS A 83 -13.14 -8.25 5.19
N LEU A 84 -12.33 -9.30 5.16
CA LEU A 84 -11.74 -9.83 3.92
C LEU A 84 -12.83 -10.36 2.97
N ASP A 85 -13.91 -10.90 3.51
CA ASP A 85 -15.08 -11.35 2.73
C ASP A 85 -16.00 -10.20 2.29
N SER A 86 -15.77 -8.97 2.76
CA SER A 86 -16.69 -7.84 2.56
C SER A 86 -16.63 -7.23 1.16
N GLN A 87 -17.79 -6.78 0.67
CA GLN A 87 -17.86 -6.01 -0.57
C GLN A 87 -17.20 -4.63 -0.44
N GLU A 88 -17.20 -4.07 0.76
CA GLU A 88 -16.64 -2.76 1.04
C GLU A 88 -15.15 -2.68 0.69
N MET A 89 -14.34 -3.68 1.08
CA MET A 89 -12.91 -3.68 0.76
C MET A 89 -12.65 -3.88 -0.73
N ARG A 90 -13.45 -4.75 -1.37
CA ARG A 90 -13.41 -4.95 -2.83
C ARG A 90 -13.68 -3.63 -3.57
N ASP A 91 -14.69 -2.88 -3.13
CA ASP A 91 -15.07 -1.61 -3.74
C ASP A 91 -13.98 -0.55 -3.55
N LYS A 92 -13.39 -0.46 -2.35
CA LYS A 92 -12.25 0.46 -2.07
C LYS A 92 -11.06 0.18 -3.00
N VAL A 93 -10.62 -1.08 -3.08
CA VAL A 93 -9.50 -1.47 -3.95
C VAL A 93 -9.83 -1.25 -5.43
N SER A 94 -11.08 -1.52 -5.83
CA SER A 94 -11.55 -1.28 -7.19
C SER A 94 -11.59 0.22 -7.54
N GLN A 95 -12.00 1.06 -6.58
CA GLN A 95 -12.03 2.51 -6.72
C GLN A 95 -10.63 3.09 -6.89
N ASP A 96 -9.68 2.70 -6.04
CA ASP A 96 -8.28 3.10 -6.13
C ASP A 96 -7.69 2.72 -7.50
N LYS A 97 -7.91 1.48 -7.92
CA LYS A 97 -7.44 0.98 -9.21
C LYS A 97 -8.05 1.75 -10.38
N SER A 98 -9.34 2.08 -10.30
CA SER A 98 -10.05 2.84 -11.33
C SER A 98 -9.54 4.28 -11.40
N TYR A 99 -9.25 4.89 -10.26
CA TYR A 99 -8.62 6.21 -10.18
C TYR A 99 -7.20 6.20 -10.77
N GLY A 100 -6.37 5.23 -10.42
CA GLY A 100 -5.03 5.08 -11.01
C GLY A 100 -5.09 4.93 -12.54
N LYS A 101 -6.05 4.16 -13.06
CA LYS A 101 -6.28 4.07 -14.51
C LYS A 101 -6.68 5.41 -15.14
N SER A 102 -7.56 6.18 -14.51
CA SER A 102 -8.05 7.45 -15.06
C SER A 102 -6.95 8.52 -15.19
N ILE A 103 -5.89 8.41 -14.38
CA ILE A 103 -4.70 9.26 -14.44
C ILE A 103 -3.50 8.59 -15.15
N ASN A 104 -3.76 7.54 -15.94
CA ASN A 104 -2.77 6.81 -16.75
C ASN A 104 -1.62 6.19 -15.93
N ILE A 105 -1.92 5.57 -14.78
CA ILE A 105 -0.96 4.72 -14.06
C ILE A 105 -0.98 3.32 -14.67
N ASN A 106 0.14 2.93 -15.26
CA ASN A 106 0.33 1.63 -15.91
C ASN A 106 1.45 0.78 -15.27
N THR A 107 2.19 1.35 -14.31
CA THR A 107 3.33 0.70 -13.65
C THR A 107 3.30 0.99 -12.15
N THR A 108 3.64 -0.01 -11.34
CA THR A 108 3.79 0.09 -9.90
C THR A 108 5.24 -0.21 -9.49
N PRO A 109 5.86 0.57 -8.57
CA PRO A 109 5.32 1.79 -7.97
C PRO A 109 5.28 2.96 -8.97
N THR A 110 4.26 3.80 -8.87
CA THR A 110 4.29 5.19 -9.37
C THR A 110 3.99 6.08 -8.18
N ILE A 111 4.89 7.02 -7.88
CA ILE A 111 4.83 7.90 -6.71
C ILE A 111 4.67 9.33 -7.18
N PHE A 112 3.78 10.06 -6.52
CA PHE A 112 3.62 11.49 -6.71
C PHE A 112 4.15 12.21 -5.48
N VAL A 113 5.08 13.14 -5.69
CA VAL A 113 5.46 14.15 -4.71
C VAL A 113 4.79 15.44 -5.15
N ASN A 114 3.58 15.70 -4.63
CA ASN A 114 2.65 16.68 -5.17
C ASN A 114 2.52 16.54 -6.70
N ASP A 115 2.93 17.56 -7.45
CA ASP A 115 2.87 17.58 -8.92
C ASP A 115 3.99 16.80 -9.61
N SER A 116 4.99 16.30 -8.86
CA SER A 116 6.12 15.55 -9.40
C SER A 116 5.82 14.06 -9.47
N ARG A 117 5.60 13.54 -10.68
CA ARG A 117 5.39 12.11 -10.96
C ARG A 117 6.73 11.37 -11.14
N ILE A 118 6.94 10.32 -10.35
CA ILE A 118 8.11 9.42 -10.40
C ILE A 118 7.60 8.00 -10.69
N VAL A 119 8.08 7.38 -11.76
CA VAL A 119 7.62 6.06 -12.23
C VAL A 119 8.72 5.03 -12.00
N GLY A 120 8.36 3.88 -11.43
CA GLY A 120 9.28 2.79 -11.13
C GLY A 120 9.98 2.94 -9.79
N ASP A 121 10.80 1.94 -9.47
CA ASP A 121 11.70 1.99 -8.33
C ASP A 121 12.92 2.82 -8.70
N GLU A 122 13.05 3.98 -8.05
CA GLU A 122 14.06 4.98 -8.38
C GLU A 122 14.96 5.24 -7.17
N PRO A 123 16.18 5.79 -7.37
CA PRO A 123 17.05 6.14 -6.27
C PRO A 123 16.40 7.17 -5.33
N ILE A 124 16.65 7.06 -4.03
CA ILE A 124 16.04 7.90 -2.99
C ILE A 124 16.25 9.40 -3.27
N GLU A 125 17.39 9.76 -3.87
CA GLU A 125 17.78 11.13 -4.21
C GLU A 125 16.80 11.78 -5.19
N LYS A 126 16.10 11.00 -6.03
CA LYS A 126 15.06 11.53 -6.94
C LYS A 126 13.85 12.03 -6.16
N TYR A 127 13.45 11.30 -5.12
CA TYR A 127 12.36 11.70 -4.23
C TYR A 127 12.76 12.89 -3.37
N GLU A 128 13.97 12.89 -2.82
CA GLU A 128 14.49 14.01 -2.02
C GLU A 128 14.50 15.32 -2.81
N ARG A 129 15.00 15.29 -4.06
CA ARG A 129 14.98 16.48 -4.94
C ARG A 129 13.55 16.98 -5.21
N ALA A 130 12.61 16.07 -5.45
CA ALA A 130 11.22 16.43 -5.66
C ALA A 130 10.58 17.06 -4.41
N ILE A 131 10.84 16.49 -3.23
CA ILE A 131 10.35 17.01 -1.95
C ILE A 131 10.92 18.41 -1.69
N GLU A 132 12.23 18.59 -1.84
CA GLU A 132 12.90 19.88 -1.62
C GLU A 132 12.39 20.97 -2.57
N GLN A 133 12.08 20.61 -3.82
CA GLN A 133 11.48 21.54 -4.78
C GLN A 133 10.08 21.99 -4.34
N GLU A 134 9.26 21.06 -3.86
CA GLU A 134 7.89 21.34 -3.43
C GLU A 134 7.82 22.13 -2.11
N LEU A 135 8.72 21.83 -1.16
CA LEU A 135 8.83 22.58 0.09
C LEU A 135 9.23 24.04 -0.16
N ARG A 136 10.12 24.30 -1.13
CA ARG A 136 10.50 25.67 -1.52
C ARG A 136 9.36 26.46 -2.19
N ARG A 137 8.39 25.78 -2.81
CA ARG A 137 7.22 26.41 -3.46
C ARG A 137 6.11 26.76 -2.48
N SER A 138 6.05 26.04 -1.36
CA SER A 138 4.98 26.15 -0.37
C SER A 138 5.32 27.04 0.83
N GLY A 139 6.56 27.54 0.89
CA GLY A 139 7.04 28.51 1.89
C GLY A 139 7.14 29.91 1.31
#